data_AF-A0A1I8JB45-F1
#
_entry.id   AF-A0A1I8JB45-F1
#
_cell.length_a   1.000
_cell.length_b   1.000
_cell.length_c   1.000
_cell.angle_alpha   90.00
_cell.angle_beta   90.00
_cell.angle_gamma   90.00
#
_symmetry.space_group_name_H-M   'P 1'
#
loop_
_entity.id
_entity.type
_entity.pdbx_description
1 polymer ?
#
loop_
_entity_poly.entity_id
_entity_poly.type
_entity_poly.pdbx_seq_one_letter_code
_entity_poly.pdbx_strand_id
1 'polypeptide(L)'
;MSDFVDCFSSRMAGTRELECAIDWAVAELRTSDFLDAQTEEFRMPRWSRGLEEASIVSPVRRKLSMLSLGYSAPTLPGGIEADCIVVHSFNELDSAAAQGLVRGRIVVFNQPWAGYDSTRQFRNHGPSLASKFGAVAALVRSVTPLAVDSPHAGVTLFDAAGATASPIPAACLAPDDAEALARWQRRRQTPRIR
;
A
#
# COMPACT_ATOMS: atom_id res chain seq x y z
N MET A 1 -20.04 -16.49 13.41
CA MET A 1 -19.03 -15.89 12.50
C MET A 1 -19.68 -15.00 11.44
N SER A 2 -20.83 -15.39 10.86
CA SER A 2 -21.63 -14.54 9.95
C SER A 2 -21.95 -13.19 10.57
N ASP A 3 -22.57 -13.18 11.75
CA ASP A 3 -23.06 -11.97 12.40
C ASP A 3 -21.93 -10.97 12.69
N PHE A 4 -20.75 -11.49 13.03
CA PHE A 4 -19.56 -10.67 13.25
C PHE A 4 -19.06 -9.97 11.99
N VAL A 5 -19.21 -10.59 10.82
CA VAL A 5 -18.75 -10.05 9.54
C VAL A 5 -19.82 -9.15 8.90
N ASP A 6 -21.09 -9.52 9.05
CA ASP A 6 -22.22 -8.82 8.41
C ASP A 6 -22.66 -7.58 9.20
N CYS A 7 -22.63 -7.64 10.54
CA CYS A 7 -23.04 -6.51 11.39
C CYS A 7 -21.91 -5.49 11.62
N PHE A 8 -20.65 -5.93 11.53
CA PHE A 8 -19.49 -5.07 11.72
C PHE A 8 -18.66 -5.10 10.45
N SER A 9 -18.54 -3.98 9.74
CA SER A 9 -17.84 -3.93 8.46
C SER A 9 -16.31 -3.91 8.63
N SER A 10 -15.58 -3.04 7.92
CA SER A 10 -14.12 -2.92 8.10
C SER A 10 -13.79 -2.44 9.52
N ARG A 11 -13.07 -3.27 10.29
CA ARG A 11 -12.69 -3.03 11.69
C ARG A 11 -11.22 -2.61 11.81
N MET A 12 -10.84 -1.55 11.09
CA MET A 12 -9.47 -1.05 11.18
C MET A 12 -9.18 -0.55 12.61
N ALA A 13 -7.93 -0.72 13.06
CA ALA A 13 -7.54 -0.30 14.40
C ALA A 13 -7.83 1.18 14.69
N GLY A 14 -8.43 1.47 15.85
CA GLY A 14 -8.84 2.82 16.26
C GLY A 14 -10.10 3.37 15.59
N THR A 15 -10.88 2.53 14.90
CA THR A 15 -12.20 2.90 14.38
C THR A 15 -13.32 2.58 15.37
N ARG A 16 -14.44 3.29 15.27
CA ARG A 16 -15.62 3.02 16.11
C ARG A 16 -16.17 1.61 15.84
N GLU A 17 -16.13 1.18 14.59
CA GLU A 17 -16.58 -0.15 14.17
C GLU A 17 -15.76 -1.27 14.83
N LEU A 18 -14.46 -1.06 15.07
CA LEU A 18 -13.66 -2.01 15.84
C LEU A 18 -14.11 -2.07 17.31
N GLU A 19 -14.32 -0.92 17.96
CA GLU A 19 -14.77 -0.88 19.37
C GLU A 19 -16.11 -1.61 19.54
N CYS A 20 -17.09 -1.33 18.66
CA CYS A 20 -18.37 -2.04 18.69
C CYS A 20 -18.24 -3.54 18.46
N ALA A 21 -17.29 -3.97 17.63
CA ALA A 21 -17.02 -5.38 17.37
C ALA A 21 -16.34 -6.07 18.58
N ILE A 22 -15.46 -5.36 19.31
CA ILE A 22 -14.86 -5.85 20.55
C ILE A 22 -15.94 -6.04 21.61
N ASP A 23 -16.80 -5.04 21.83
CA ASP A 23 -17.90 -5.11 22.79
C ASP A 23 -18.82 -6.30 22.50
N TRP A 24 -19.19 -6.50 21.24
CA TRP A 24 -19.99 -7.64 20.81
C TRP A 24 -19.27 -8.97 21.06
N ALA A 25 -17.98 -9.07 20.72
CA ALA A 25 -17.21 -10.29 20.91
C ALA A 25 -17.07 -10.66 22.40
N VAL A 26 -16.85 -9.67 23.26
CA VAL A 26 -16.79 -9.88 24.72
C VAL A 26 -18.14 -10.32 25.26
N ALA A 27 -19.23 -9.70 24.81
CA ALA A 27 -20.58 -10.11 25.19
C ALA A 27 -20.87 -11.55 24.77
N GLU A 28 -20.50 -11.93 23.54
CA GLU A 28 -20.68 -13.29 23.02
C GLU A 28 -19.86 -14.32 23.80
N LEU A 29 -18.60 -14.02 24.12
CA LEU A 29 -17.75 -14.92 24.92
C LEU A 29 -18.30 -15.14 26.34
N ARG A 30 -18.91 -14.11 26.94
CA ARG A 30 -19.53 -14.18 28.27
C ARG A 30 -20.83 -14.98 28.30
N THR A 31 -21.40 -15.34 27.14
CA THR A 31 -22.53 -16.29 27.09
C THR A 31 -22.10 -17.73 27.37
N SER A 32 -20.80 -18.02 27.28
CA SER A 32 -20.23 -19.33 27.59
C SER A 32 -19.78 -19.39 29.05
N ASP A 33 -20.28 -20.36 29.80
CA ASP A 33 -20.01 -20.54 31.25
C ASP A 33 -18.54 -20.79 31.62
N PHE A 34 -17.64 -20.92 30.64
CA PHE A 34 -16.25 -21.34 30.83
C PHE A 34 -15.20 -20.27 30.46
N LEU A 35 -15.62 -19.06 30.08
CA LEU A 35 -14.71 -18.01 29.60
C LEU A 35 -14.87 -16.71 30.40
N ASP A 36 -13.81 -16.29 31.07
CA ASP A 36 -13.70 -14.94 31.65
C ASP A 36 -13.10 -13.99 30.59
N ALA A 37 -13.97 -13.24 29.91
CA ALA A 37 -13.55 -12.29 28.88
C ALA A 37 -13.41 -10.87 29.46
N GLN A 38 -12.21 -10.30 29.27
CA GLN A 38 -11.84 -8.94 29.69
C GLN A 38 -11.20 -8.19 28.51
N THR A 39 -11.26 -6.86 28.55
CA THR A 39 -10.59 -5.97 27.59
C THR A 39 -9.39 -5.32 28.23
N GLU A 40 -8.30 -5.16 27.48
CA GLU A 40 -7.13 -4.39 27.89
C GLU A 40 -6.95 -3.17 27.00
N GLU A 41 -6.70 -2.01 27.62
CA GLU A 41 -6.43 -0.77 26.87
C GLU A 41 -5.02 -0.80 26.27
N PHE A 42 -4.92 -0.52 24.98
CA PHE A 42 -3.64 -0.37 24.28
C PHE A 42 -3.61 0.91 23.46
N ARG A 43 -2.55 1.70 23.62
CA ARG A 43 -2.35 2.92 22.82
C ARG A 43 -1.56 2.60 21.56
N MET A 44 -2.07 3.06 20.43
CA MET A 44 -1.37 2.94 19.15
C MET A 44 -1.59 4.16 18.25
N PRO A 45 -0.70 4.39 17.27
CA PRO A 45 -0.93 5.38 16.23
C PRO A 45 -2.20 5.03 15.45
N ARG A 46 -3.09 6.02 15.30
CA ARG A 46 -4.27 5.89 14.43
C ARG A 46 -3.89 6.31 13.02
N TRP A 47 -4.14 5.43 12.07
CA TRP A 47 -4.07 5.73 10.64
C TRP A 47 -5.41 5.41 10.01
N SER A 48 -5.88 6.28 9.13
CA SER A 48 -7.12 6.08 8.38
C SER A 48 -6.93 6.54 6.96
N ARG A 49 -7.56 5.84 6.03
CA ARG A 49 -7.63 6.26 4.63
C ARG A 49 -8.43 7.55 4.49
N GLY A 50 -8.00 8.38 3.55
CA GLY A 50 -8.74 9.54 3.08
C GLY A 50 -9.36 9.28 1.70
N LEU A 51 -9.49 10.34 0.92
CA LEU A 51 -9.76 10.24 -0.51
C LEU A 51 -8.51 9.70 -1.22
N GLU A 52 -8.72 8.73 -2.12
CA GLU A 52 -7.64 8.04 -2.83
C GLU A 52 -8.00 7.91 -4.30
N GLU A 53 -7.12 8.36 -5.17
CA GLU A 53 -7.22 8.13 -6.61
C GLU A 53 -5.82 8.16 -7.23
N ALA A 54 -5.67 7.45 -8.35
CA ALA A 54 -4.51 7.55 -9.20
C ALA A 54 -4.93 7.37 -10.67
N SER A 55 -4.28 8.07 -11.58
CA SER A 55 -4.51 7.98 -13.02
C SER A 55 -3.22 8.16 -13.79
N ILE A 56 -3.06 7.38 -14.86
CA ILE A 56 -2.11 7.70 -15.91
C ILE A 56 -2.64 8.95 -16.63
N VAL A 57 -1.81 9.98 -16.76
CA VAL A 57 -2.12 11.21 -17.52
C VAL A 57 -1.42 11.26 -18.88
N SER A 58 -0.33 10.50 -19.04
CA SER A 58 0.43 10.31 -20.27
C SER A 58 1.08 8.92 -20.26
N PRO A 59 1.19 8.18 -21.38
CA PRO A 59 0.82 8.55 -22.76
C PRO A 59 -0.68 8.45 -23.06
N VAL A 60 -1.47 7.89 -22.14
CA VAL A 60 -2.92 7.76 -22.24
C VAL A 60 -3.55 8.23 -20.94
N ARG A 61 -4.78 8.75 -21.00
CA ARG A 61 -5.57 9.04 -19.81
C ARG A 61 -6.32 7.78 -19.39
N ARG A 62 -5.97 7.24 -18.22
CA ARG A 62 -6.62 6.04 -17.68
C ARG A 62 -6.56 6.02 -16.17
N LYS A 63 -7.68 5.77 -15.52
CA LYS A 63 -7.73 5.54 -14.06
C LYS A 63 -6.98 4.26 -13.70
N LEU A 64 -6.27 4.29 -12.58
CA LEU A 64 -5.61 3.13 -12.00
C LEU A 64 -6.44 2.61 -10.83
N SER A 65 -6.58 1.29 -10.75
CA SER A 65 -7.15 0.62 -9.60
C SER A 65 -6.09 0.53 -8.52
N MET A 66 -6.29 1.33 -7.47
CA MET A 66 -5.32 1.51 -6.40
C MET A 66 -5.99 1.45 -5.02
N LEU A 67 -5.20 1.11 -4.01
CA LEU A 67 -5.59 1.25 -2.60
C LEU A 67 -4.37 1.62 -1.76
N SER A 68 -4.37 2.75 -1.02
CA SER A 68 -3.19 3.19 -0.22
C SER A 68 -2.65 2.12 0.72
N LEU A 69 -1.41 2.26 1.14
CA LEU A 69 -0.81 1.41 2.17
C LEU A 69 -1.02 2.01 3.55
N GLY A 70 -1.26 1.16 4.55
CA GLY A 70 -1.31 1.57 5.95
C GLY A 70 0.00 2.22 6.36
N TYR A 71 -0.09 3.33 7.09
CA TYR A 71 1.02 4.23 7.45
C TYR A 71 1.65 5.00 6.27
N SER A 72 1.00 5.01 5.11
CA SER A 72 1.36 5.93 4.03
C SER A 72 1.06 7.38 4.42
N ALA A 73 1.93 8.30 3.98
CA ALA A 73 1.70 9.74 4.06
C ALA A 73 0.64 10.20 3.04
N PRO A 74 -0.15 11.24 3.34
CA PRO A 74 -1.04 11.84 2.36
C PRO A 74 -0.26 12.59 1.28
N THR A 75 -0.87 12.77 0.11
CA THR A 75 -0.40 13.76 -0.87
C THR A 75 -0.65 15.18 -0.36
N LEU A 76 0.15 16.15 -0.81
CA LEU A 76 -0.12 17.57 -0.56
C LEU A 76 -1.42 18.03 -1.25
N PRO A 77 -2.02 19.15 -0.82
CA PRO A 77 -3.09 19.80 -1.56
C PRO A 77 -2.70 20.02 -3.04
N GLY A 78 -3.54 19.57 -3.96
CA GLY A 78 -3.26 19.58 -5.40
C GLY A 78 -2.71 18.26 -5.97
N GLY A 79 -2.42 17.27 -5.12
CA GLY A 79 -1.96 15.94 -5.54
C GLY A 79 -0.47 15.92 -5.91
N ILE A 80 -0.02 14.80 -6.46
CA ILE A 80 1.34 14.63 -7.01
C ILE A 80 1.18 14.25 -8.46
N GLU A 81 1.89 14.91 -9.37
CA GLU A 81 1.98 14.46 -10.76
C GLU A 81 3.45 14.32 -11.13
N ALA A 82 3.87 13.10 -11.49
CA ALA A 82 5.26 12.81 -11.78
C ALA A 82 5.43 11.62 -12.73
N ASP A 83 6.57 11.61 -13.42
CA ASP A 83 6.99 10.48 -14.24
C ASP A 83 7.19 9.25 -13.35
N CYS A 84 6.79 8.08 -13.83
CA CYS A 84 7.01 6.84 -13.11
C CYS A 84 8.22 6.06 -13.65
N ILE A 85 8.83 5.27 -12.76
CA ILE A 85 9.81 4.25 -13.10
C ILE A 85 9.35 2.92 -12.54
N VAL A 86 9.28 1.91 -13.40
CA VAL A 86 8.89 0.55 -13.03
C VAL A 86 10.14 -0.25 -12.71
N VAL A 87 10.13 -0.96 -11.58
CA VAL A 87 11.20 -1.86 -11.13
C VAL A 87 10.61 -3.20 -10.67
N HIS A 88 11.34 -4.30 -10.85
CA HIS A 88 10.88 -5.66 -10.56
C HIS A 88 11.62 -6.28 -9.38
N SER A 89 12.68 -5.63 -8.89
CA SER A 89 13.47 -6.06 -7.74
C SER A 89 14.07 -4.86 -7.00
N PHE A 90 14.51 -5.06 -5.77
CA PHE A 90 15.26 -4.03 -5.04
C PHE A 90 16.62 -3.73 -5.71
N ASN A 91 17.27 -4.72 -6.31
CA ASN A 91 18.50 -4.50 -7.08
C ASN A 91 18.27 -3.57 -8.28
N GLU A 92 17.11 -3.68 -8.95
CA GLU A 92 16.73 -2.78 -10.03
C GLU A 92 16.43 -1.37 -9.52
N LEU A 93 15.81 -1.24 -8.34
CA LEU A 93 15.65 0.06 -7.66
C LEU A 93 17.02 0.71 -7.37
N ASP A 94 17.94 -0.03 -6.76
CA ASP A 94 19.29 0.46 -6.43
C ASP A 94 20.06 0.87 -7.69
N SER A 95 19.98 0.05 -8.75
CA SER A 95 20.61 0.34 -10.04
C SER A 95 20.03 1.58 -10.71
N ALA A 96 18.71 1.78 -10.63
CA ALA A 96 18.03 2.97 -11.14
C ALA A 96 18.38 4.21 -10.32
N ALA A 97 18.50 4.07 -8.99
CA ALA A 97 18.91 5.14 -8.10
C ALA A 97 20.36 5.58 -8.37
N ALA A 98 21.27 4.64 -8.58
CA ALA A 98 22.66 4.92 -8.95
C ALA A 98 22.78 5.68 -10.28
N GLN A 99 21.83 5.48 -11.20
CA GLN A 99 21.73 6.22 -12.46
C GLN A 99 20.98 7.56 -12.34
N GLY A 100 20.53 7.93 -11.13
CA GLY A 100 19.78 9.17 -10.89
C GLY A 100 18.34 9.16 -11.40
N LEU A 101 17.76 7.98 -11.68
CA LEU A 101 16.44 7.85 -12.31
C LEU A 101 15.27 7.84 -11.31
N VAL A 102 15.53 7.74 -10.00
CA VAL A 102 14.49 7.61 -8.97
C VAL A 102 14.05 8.95 -8.40
N ARG A 103 14.97 9.91 -8.26
CA ARG A 103 14.70 11.20 -7.63
C ARG A 103 13.60 11.96 -8.40
N GLY A 104 12.57 12.41 -7.68
CA GLY A 104 11.45 13.16 -8.25
C GLY A 104 10.42 12.31 -8.98
N ARG A 105 10.56 10.98 -9.00
CA ARG A 105 9.67 10.06 -9.72
C ARG A 105 8.79 9.24 -8.81
N ILE A 106 7.73 8.68 -9.39
CA ILE A 106 6.88 7.67 -8.76
C ILE A 106 7.51 6.30 -9.04
N VAL A 107 7.93 5.59 -8.00
CA VAL A 107 8.49 4.24 -8.16
C VAL A 107 7.35 3.24 -8.19
N VAL A 108 7.28 2.41 -9.22
CA VAL A 108 6.28 1.35 -9.38
C VAL A 108 6.98 0.01 -9.22
N PHE A 109 6.76 -0.68 -8.11
CA PHE A 109 7.24 -2.04 -7.90
C PHE A 109 6.31 -3.02 -8.63
N ASN A 110 6.77 -3.61 -9.72
CA ASN A 110 6.08 -4.68 -10.46
C ASN A 110 6.83 -6.01 -10.28
N GLN A 111 7.05 -6.40 -9.03
CA GLN A 111 7.75 -7.63 -8.69
C GLN A 111 6.98 -8.88 -9.16
N PRO A 112 7.67 -9.94 -9.60
CA PRO A 112 7.02 -11.21 -9.88
C PRO A 112 6.47 -11.83 -8.58
N TRP A 113 5.40 -12.62 -8.72
CA TRP A 113 4.89 -13.41 -7.61
C TRP A 113 5.88 -14.54 -7.27
N ALA A 114 6.32 -14.61 -6.02
CA ALA A 114 7.25 -15.62 -5.53
C ALA A 114 6.82 -16.20 -4.17
N GLY A 115 5.50 -16.21 -3.92
CA GLY A 115 4.91 -16.52 -2.61
C GLY A 115 4.69 -15.28 -1.76
N TYR A 116 3.77 -15.38 -0.80
CA TYR A 116 3.32 -14.22 -0.02
C TYR A 116 4.46 -13.55 0.76
N ASP A 117 5.28 -14.32 1.48
CA ASP A 117 6.36 -13.78 2.31
C ASP A 117 7.48 -13.11 1.52
N SER A 118 7.82 -13.66 0.37
CA SER A 118 8.81 -13.08 -0.54
C SER A 118 8.28 -11.79 -1.18
N THR A 119 7.04 -11.83 -1.67
CA THR A 119 6.44 -10.71 -2.41
C THR A 119 5.99 -9.57 -1.47
N ARG A 120 5.57 -9.84 -0.23
CA ARG A 120 5.15 -8.80 0.73
C ARG A 120 6.28 -7.85 1.13
N GLN A 121 7.55 -8.23 0.94
CA GLN A 121 8.70 -7.37 1.24
C GLN A 121 8.64 -6.06 0.46
N PHE A 122 8.18 -6.09 -0.79
CA PHE A 122 7.99 -4.89 -1.61
C PHE A 122 6.94 -3.95 -1.05
N ARG A 123 5.85 -4.48 -0.50
CA ARG A 123 4.81 -3.70 0.19
C ARG A 123 5.35 -3.07 1.47
N ASN A 124 6.02 -3.88 2.28
CA ASN A 124 6.49 -3.47 3.60
C ASN A 124 7.64 -2.46 3.52
N HIS A 125 8.59 -2.66 2.59
CA HIS A 125 9.86 -1.92 2.58
C HIS A 125 10.09 -1.08 1.31
N GLY A 126 9.43 -1.40 0.19
CA GLY A 126 9.60 -0.70 -1.07
C GLY A 126 9.40 0.82 -0.97
N PRO A 127 8.29 1.32 -0.38
CA PRO A 127 8.08 2.77 -0.21
C PRO A 127 9.18 3.47 0.60
N SER A 128 9.67 2.85 1.68
CA SER A 128 10.78 3.39 2.48
C SER A 128 12.08 3.43 1.68
N LEU A 129 12.40 2.36 0.94
CA LEU A 129 13.59 2.30 0.09
C LEU A 129 13.53 3.33 -1.06
N ALA A 130 12.37 3.48 -1.71
CA ALA A 130 12.16 4.49 -2.75
C ALA A 130 12.32 5.92 -2.20
N SER A 131 11.77 6.17 -1.00
CA SER A 131 11.92 7.47 -0.30
C SER A 131 13.38 7.84 -0.06
N LYS A 132 14.23 6.89 0.36
CA LYS A 132 15.68 7.12 0.54
C LYS A 132 16.37 7.64 -0.73
N PHE A 133 15.88 7.25 -1.90
CA PHE A 133 16.40 7.69 -3.19
C PHE A 133 15.72 8.95 -3.75
N GLY A 134 14.83 9.58 -2.97
CA GLY A 134 14.14 10.82 -3.32
C GLY A 134 12.93 10.61 -4.24
N ALA A 135 12.33 9.43 -4.26
CA ALA A 135 11.04 9.21 -4.91
C ALA A 135 9.96 10.09 -4.25
N VAL A 136 8.99 10.56 -5.04
CA VAL A 136 7.88 11.41 -4.54
C VAL A 136 6.66 10.59 -4.14
N ALA A 137 6.51 9.37 -4.67
CA ALA A 137 5.53 8.38 -4.24
C ALA A 137 5.98 6.98 -4.63
N ALA A 138 5.34 5.96 -4.06
CA ALA A 138 5.57 4.56 -4.39
C ALA A 138 4.27 3.81 -4.67
N LEU A 139 4.23 3.05 -5.76
CA LEU A 139 3.13 2.17 -6.11
C LEU A 139 3.64 0.72 -6.09
N VAL A 140 2.90 -0.18 -5.48
CA VAL A 140 3.32 -1.59 -5.32
C VAL A 140 2.31 -2.50 -5.99
N ARG A 141 2.75 -3.37 -6.89
CA ARG A 141 1.92 -4.45 -7.42
C ARG A 141 1.35 -5.25 -6.26
N SER A 142 0.04 -5.46 -6.28
CA SER A 142 -0.67 -6.25 -5.26
C SER A 142 0.00 -7.59 -5.01
N VAL A 143 0.12 -7.95 -3.73
CA VAL A 143 0.77 -9.19 -3.26
C VAL A 143 -0.19 -10.36 -3.45
N THR A 144 -0.35 -10.80 -4.71
CA THR A 144 -1.26 -11.87 -5.10
C THR A 144 -0.77 -12.53 -6.40
N PRO A 145 -1.03 -13.85 -6.60
CA PRO A 145 -0.83 -14.48 -7.90
C PRO A 145 -1.92 -14.14 -8.91
N LEU A 146 -3.07 -13.62 -8.46
CA LEU A 146 -4.25 -13.40 -9.28
C LEU A 146 -4.19 -12.04 -9.99
N ALA A 147 -4.44 -12.04 -11.30
CA ALA A 147 -4.71 -10.83 -12.07
C ALA A 147 -6.19 -10.47 -11.94
N VAL A 148 -6.56 -9.86 -10.82
CA VAL A 148 -7.90 -9.34 -10.57
C VAL A 148 -7.84 -7.85 -10.25
N ASP A 149 -8.90 -7.13 -10.63
CA ASP A 149 -9.03 -5.69 -10.41
C ASP A 149 -9.39 -5.35 -8.95
N SER A 150 -8.63 -5.92 -8.01
CA SER A 150 -8.82 -5.78 -6.57
C SER A 150 -7.47 -5.55 -5.91
N PRO A 151 -7.09 -4.28 -5.66
CA PRO A 151 -5.83 -3.97 -5.01
C PRO A 151 -5.72 -4.58 -3.60
N HIS A 152 -4.62 -5.28 -3.35
CA HIS A 152 -4.36 -5.95 -2.06
C HIS A 152 -3.47 -5.06 -1.18
N ALA A 153 -4.09 -4.29 -0.28
CA ALA A 153 -3.39 -3.41 0.64
C ALA A 153 -2.62 -4.16 1.76
N GLY A 154 -2.22 -3.41 2.77
CA GLY A 154 -1.47 -3.85 3.94
C GLY A 154 -0.68 -2.68 4.49
N VAL A 155 0.22 -2.96 5.42
CA VAL A 155 1.07 -1.92 6.03
C VAL A 155 2.34 -1.71 5.22
N THR A 156 2.84 -0.48 5.22
CA THR A 156 4.22 -0.15 4.87
C THR A 156 4.98 0.31 6.11
N LEU A 157 6.29 0.13 6.13
CA LEU A 157 7.15 0.36 7.28
C LEU A 157 8.24 1.36 6.91
N PHE A 158 8.05 2.63 7.30
CA PHE A 158 9.06 3.67 7.08
C PHE A 158 10.20 3.60 8.11
N ASP A 159 9.90 3.23 9.36
CA ASP A 159 10.84 3.33 10.49
C ASP A 159 11.54 2.01 10.87
N ALA A 160 11.19 0.88 10.25
CA ALA A 160 11.57 -0.46 10.73
C ALA A 160 13.04 -0.88 10.52
N ALA A 161 13.96 0.04 10.20
CA ALA A 161 15.35 -0.32 9.90
C ALA A 161 16.37 0.83 10.14
N GLY A 162 16.22 1.61 11.22
CA GLY A 162 17.21 2.64 11.57
C GLY A 162 17.44 3.69 10.46
N ALA A 163 16.42 3.90 9.62
CA ALA A 163 16.49 4.68 8.40
C ALA A 163 15.73 5.99 8.55
N THR A 164 16.42 7.10 8.31
CA THR A 164 15.86 8.45 8.13
C THR A 164 15.13 8.60 6.79
N ALA A 165 14.17 7.72 6.50
CA ALA A 165 13.33 7.84 5.30
C ALA A 165 12.09 8.67 5.65
N SER A 166 11.84 9.76 4.92
CA SER A 166 10.61 10.54 5.11
C SER A 166 9.42 9.75 4.55
N PRO A 167 8.31 9.62 5.29
CA PRO A 167 7.10 9.01 4.76
C PRO A 167 6.65 9.66 3.45
N ILE A 168 6.45 8.86 2.40
CA ILE A 168 5.92 9.29 1.10
C ILE A 168 4.56 8.64 0.83
N PRO A 169 3.72 9.24 -0.04
CA PRO A 169 2.51 8.59 -0.53
C PRO A 169 2.82 7.23 -1.16
N ALA A 170 2.02 6.24 -0.77
CA ALA A 170 2.27 4.84 -1.08
C ALA A 170 0.95 4.07 -1.23
N ALA A 171 0.79 3.35 -2.32
CA ALA A 171 -0.41 2.57 -2.59
C ALA A 171 -0.11 1.25 -3.29
N CYS A 172 -1.02 0.29 -3.15
CA CYS A 172 -1.05 -0.89 -3.99
C CYS A 172 -1.76 -0.62 -5.30
N LEU A 173 -1.32 -1.26 -6.37
CA LEU A 173 -1.98 -1.29 -7.67
C LEU A 173 -2.52 -2.69 -7.98
N ALA A 174 -3.63 -2.75 -8.72
CA ALA A 174 -4.04 -3.97 -9.38
C ALA A 174 -2.88 -4.50 -10.27
N PRO A 175 -2.67 -5.83 -10.35
CA PRO A 175 -1.56 -6.40 -11.10
C PRO A 175 -1.53 -6.01 -12.58
N ASP A 176 -2.70 -5.86 -13.21
CA ASP A 176 -2.82 -5.49 -14.62
C ASP A 176 -2.40 -4.05 -14.90
N ASP A 177 -2.62 -3.16 -13.94
CA ASP A 177 -2.18 -1.77 -14.01
C ASP A 177 -0.67 -1.64 -13.85
N ALA A 178 -0.08 -2.38 -12.90
CA ALA A 178 1.37 -2.44 -12.76
C ALA A 178 2.03 -2.99 -14.04
N GLU A 179 1.45 -4.04 -14.64
CA GLU A 179 1.96 -4.61 -15.89
C GLU A 179 1.75 -3.66 -17.09
N ALA A 180 0.66 -2.89 -17.12
CA ALA A 180 0.45 -1.88 -18.16
C ALA A 180 1.53 -0.79 -18.12
N LEU A 181 1.90 -0.31 -16.93
CA LEU A 181 3.01 0.63 -16.74
C LEU A 181 4.34 0.01 -17.19
N ALA A 182 4.59 -1.25 -16.84
CA ALA A 182 5.78 -1.98 -17.28
C ALA A 182 5.86 -2.09 -18.81
N ARG A 183 4.73 -2.35 -19.48
CA ARG A 183 4.66 -2.39 -20.95
C ARG A 183 4.97 -1.04 -21.59
N TRP A 184 4.54 0.08 -21.01
CA TRP A 184 4.89 1.41 -21.51
C TRP A 184 6.38 1.69 -21.39
N GLN A 185 6.98 1.40 -20.22
CA GLN A 185 8.42 1.54 -20.02
C GLN A 185 9.24 0.69 -21.00
N ARG A 186 8.82 -0.57 -21.27
CA ARG A 186 9.45 -1.43 -22.29
C ARG A 186 9.40 -0.84 -23.71
N ARG A 187 8.37 -0.04 -24.01
CA ARG A 187 8.26 0.71 -25.28
C ARG A 187 9.04 2.02 -25.29
N ARG A 188 9.87 2.27 -24.27
CA ARG A 188 10.63 3.53 -24.07
C ARG A 188 9.73 4.76 -23.98
N GLN A 189 8.51 4.58 -23.51
CA GLN A 189 7.62 5.67 -23.15
C GLN A 189 7.59 5.76 -21.62
N THR A 190 7.75 6.97 -21.09
CA THR A 190 7.71 7.21 -19.65
C THR A 190 6.30 7.61 -19.26
N PRO A 191 5.52 6.75 -18.59
CA PRO A 191 4.20 7.13 -18.13
C PRO A 191 4.31 8.21 -17.06
N ARG A 192 3.35 9.13 -17.06
CA ARG A 192 3.17 10.12 -16.00
C ARG A 192 1.90 9.77 -15.26
N ILE A 193 1.99 9.74 -13.93
CA ILE A 193 0.89 9.39 -13.03
C ILE A 193 0.54 10.61 -12.20
N ARG A 194 -0.75 10.78 -11.95
CA ARG A 194 -1.34 11.75 -11.03
C ARG A 194 -2.14 11.03 -9.96
#